data_AF-A0A968DD24-F1
#
_entry.id   AF-A0A968DD24-F1
#
_cell.length_a   1.000
_cell.length_b   1.000
_cell.length_c   1.000
_cell.angle_alpha   90.00
_cell.angle_beta   90.00
_cell.angle_gamma   90.00
#
_symmetry.space_group_name_H-M   'P 1'
#
loop_
_entity.id
_entity.type
_entity.pdbx_description
1 polymer ?
#
loop_
_entity_poly.entity_id
_entity_poly.type
_entity_poly.pdbx_seq_one_letter_code
_entity_poly.pdbx_strand_id
1 'polypeptide(L)' 'THLWWHEAATSDPRGTDPEALHAGRARVMELASLIVPGHGPPFPVTADTPR' A
#
# COMPACT_ATOMS: atom_id res chain seq x y z
N THR A 1 -11.33 1.70 -3.00
CA THR A 1 -10.37 1.44 -1.91
C THR A 1 -9.00 1.36 -2.55
N HIS A 2 -7.94 1.69 -1.81
CA HIS A 2 -6.56 1.71 -2.29
C HIS A 2 -5.73 0.76 -1.44
N LEU A 3 -4.73 0.10 -2.03
CA LEU A 3 -3.78 -0.69 -1.24
C LEU A 3 -2.96 0.23 -0.32
N TRP A 4 -2.55 1.40 -0.79
CA TRP A 4 -2.01 2.47 0.05
C TRP A 4 -2.89 3.71 -0.03
N TRP A 5 -3.44 4.13 1.11
CA TRP A 5 -4.16 5.39 1.21
C TRP A 5 -3.20 6.56 1.01
N HIS A 6 -2.08 6.57 1.75
CA HIS A 6 -0.88 7.39 1.52
C HIS A 6 0.37 6.58 1.92
N GLU A 7 1.58 7.11 1.71
CA GLU A 7 2.87 6.41 1.95
C GLU A 7 2.96 5.71 3.31
N ALA A 8 2.74 6.45 4.40
CA ALA A 8 2.83 5.91 5.76
C ALA A 8 1.57 5.17 6.26
N ALA A 9 0.56 4.98 5.41
CA ALA A 9 -0.72 4.43 5.86
C ALA A 9 -0.61 2.93 6.13
N THR A 10 -0.93 2.49 7.33
CA THR A 10 -0.96 1.05 7.68
C THR A 10 -2.22 0.36 7.18
N SER A 11 -3.30 1.09 6.87
CA SER A 11 -4.56 0.56 6.33
C SER A 11 -5.29 1.61 5.45
N ASP A 12 -6.44 1.26 4.88
CA ASP A 12 -7.38 2.17 4.20
C ASP A 12 -8.62 2.40 5.10
N PRO A 13 -8.97 3.64 5.48
CA PRO A 13 -10.16 3.95 6.30
C PRO A 13 -11.50 3.49 5.69
N ARG A 14 -11.53 3.23 4.38
CA ARG A 14 -12.70 2.71 3.64
C ARG A 14 -12.55 1.23 3.30
N GLY A 15 -11.44 0.60 3.68
CA GLY A 15 -11.23 -0.84 3.52
C GLY A 15 -12.05 -1.63 4.54
N THR A 16 -12.72 -2.69 4.07
CA THR A 16 -13.53 -3.57 4.92
C THR A 16 -12.87 -4.91 5.22
N ASP A 17 -11.74 -5.19 4.57
CA ASP A 17 -10.98 -6.44 4.72
C ASP A 17 -9.47 -6.11 4.84
N PRO A 18 -8.97 -5.95 6.08
CA PRO A 18 -7.57 -5.65 6.33
C PRO A 18 -6.63 -6.77 5.88
N GLU A 19 -7.04 -8.04 5.97
CA GLU A 19 -6.21 -9.18 5.60
C GLU A 19 -5.97 -9.22 4.09
N ALA A 20 -7.05 -9.04 3.30
CA ALA A 20 -6.92 -8.94 1.85
C ALA A 20 -6.10 -7.71 1.42
N LEU A 21 -6.18 -6.60 2.16
CA LEU A 21 -5.35 -5.42 1.93
C LEU A 21 -3.87 -5.75 2.09
N HIS A 22 -3.49 -6.38 3.20
CA HIS A 22 -2.10 -6.76 3.45
C HIS A 22 -1.56 -7.79 2.45
N ALA A 23 -2.38 -8.80 2.12
CA ALA A 23 -2.03 -9.78 1.08
C ALA A 23 -1.90 -9.14 -0.31
N GLY A 24 -2.70 -8.11 -0.62
CA GLY A 24 -2.58 -7.32 -1.85
C GLY A 24 -1.27 -6.53 -1.90
N ARG A 25 -0.90 -5.86 -0.81
CA ARG A 25 0.34 -5.10 -0.70
C ARG A 25 1.57 -5.97 -0.90
N ALA A 26 1.62 -7.13 -0.23
CA ALA A 26 2.71 -8.08 -0.37
C ALA A 26 2.93 -8.47 -1.84
N ARG A 27 1.86 -8.85 -2.56
CA ARG A 27 1.91 -9.21 -3.97
C ARG A 27 2.39 -8.07 -4.88
N VAL A 28 1.95 -6.84 -4.63
CA VAL A 28 2.39 -5.69 -5.45
C VAL A 28 3.87 -5.39 -5.21
N MET A 29 4.34 -5.44 -3.95
CA MET A 29 5.73 -5.16 -3.61
C MET A 29 6.72 -6.22 -4.14
N GLU A 30 6.27 -7.42 -4.52
CA GLU A 30 7.11 -8.40 -5.22
C GLU A 30 7.50 -7.97 -6.64
N LEU A 31 6.73 -7.05 -7.25
CA LEU A 31 6.86 -6.66 -8.65
C LEU A 31 7.20 -5.18 -8.83
N ALA A 32 6.66 -4.31 -7.98
CA ALA A 32 6.76 -2.87 -8.11
C ALA A 32 8.01 -2.31 -7.42
N SER A 33 8.66 -1.34 -8.06
CA SER A 33 9.71 -0.51 -7.45
C SER A 33 9.21 0.88 -7.04
N LEU A 34 8.03 1.29 -7.50
CA LEU A 34 7.39 2.57 -7.20
C LEU A 34 5.88 2.34 -6.97
N ILE A 35 5.34 2.93 -5.91
CA ILE A 35 3.91 2.90 -5.59
C ILE A 35 3.30 4.27 -5.86
N VAL A 36 2.14 4.27 -6.53
CA VAL A 36 1.27 5.45 -6.62
C VAL A 36 0.08 5.22 -5.66
N PRO A 37 0.02 5.90 -4.50
CA PRO A 37 -1.06 5.73 -3.56
C PRO A 37 -2.35 6.40 -4.03
N GLY A 38 -3.46 6.14 -3.33
CA GLY A 38 -4.71 6.85 -3.56
C GLY A 38 -4.62 8.35 -3.27
N HIS A 39 -3.82 8.73 -2.27
CA HIS A 39 -3.65 10.10 -1.81
C HIS A 39 -2.18 10.40 -1.49
N GLY A 40 -1.67 11.49 -2.06
CA GLY A 40 -0.28 11.92 -1.90
C GLY A 40 0.61 11.58 -3.10
N PRO A 41 1.92 11.89 -3.02
CA PRO A 41 2.86 11.65 -4.10
C PRO A 41 3.21 10.16 -4.23
N PRO A 42 3.70 9.73 -5.40
CA PRO A 42 4.35 8.43 -5.56
C PRO A 42 5.58 8.29 -4.65
N PHE A 43 5.85 7.07 -4.19
CA PHE A 43 6.99 6.76 -3.33
C PHE A 43 7.67 5.44 -3.73
N PRO A 44 8.99 5.29 -3.54
CA PRO A 44 9.70 4.06 -3.85
C PRO A 44 9.36 2.94 -2.86
N VAL A 45 9.40 1.69 -3.31
CA VAL A 45 9.30 0.54 -2.40
C VAL A 45 10.60 0.38 -1.63
N THR A 46 10.51 0.39 -0.29
CA THR A 46 11.63 0.22 0.63
C THR A 46 11.33 -0.88 1.65
N ALA A 47 12.31 -1.24 2.48
CA ALA A 47 12.12 -2.18 3.58
C ALA A 47 11.08 -1.69 4.61
N ASP A 48 10.91 -0.38 4.73
CA ASP A 48 10.00 0.27 5.69
C ASP A 48 8.60 0.52 5.12
N THR A 49 8.37 0.24 3.84
CA THR A 49 7.05 0.39 3.23
C THR A 49 6.03 -0.52 3.94
N PRO A 50 4.90 0.04 4.46
CA PRO A 50 3.90 -0.76 5.16
C PRO A 50 3.33 -1.85 4.25
N ARG A 51 3.40 -3.10 4.73
CA ARG A 51 2.75 -4.26 4.10
C ARG A 51 1.32 -4.40 4.59
#